data_AF-A0A7C1U6H2-F1
#
_entry.id   AF-A0A7C1U6H2-F1
#
_cell.length_a   1.000
_cell.length_b   1.000
_cell.length_c   1.000
_cell.angle_alpha   90.00
_cell.angle_beta   90.00
_cell.angle_gamma   90.00
#
_symmetry.space_group_name_H-M   'P 1'
#
loop_
_entity.id
_entity.type
_entity.pdbx_description
1 polymer ?
#
loop_
_entity_poly.entity_id
_entity_poly.type
_entity_poly.pdbx_seq_one_letter_code
_entity_poly.pdbx_strand_id
1 'polypeptide(L)' 'MKRRRTSHIVLAAGGTGGHVFPACALKDELLRRGHEVSFITDQRGFDYR' A
#
# COMPACT_ATOMS: atom_id res chain seq x y z
N MET A 1 18.59 -20.94 -4.79
CA MET A 1 18.32 -19.48 -4.85
C MET A 1 16.86 -19.26 -5.25
N LYS A 2 15.95 -18.91 -4.34
CA LYS A 2 14.53 -18.67 -4.70
C LYS A 2 14.46 -17.35 -5.48
N ARG A 3 14.02 -17.37 -6.75
CA ARG A 3 13.71 -16.15 -7.50
C ARG A 3 12.70 -15.34 -6.68
N ARG A 4 13.06 -14.13 -6.25
CA ARG A 4 12.08 -13.19 -5.68
C ARG A 4 11.13 -12.82 -6.82
N ARG A 5 9.87 -13.25 -6.72
CA ARG A 5 8.83 -12.82 -7.66
C ARG A 5 8.42 -11.40 -7.28
N THR A 6 8.64 -10.46 -8.18
CA THR A 6 8.00 -9.15 -8.13
C THR A 6 6.56 -9.31 -8.63
N SER A 7 5.63 -8.60 -7.99
CA SER A 7 4.21 -8.63 -8.30
C SER A 7 3.70 -7.20 -8.31
N HIS A 8 2.70 -6.93 -9.14
CA HIS A 8 1.93 -5.71 -9.04
C HIS A 8 0.75 -5.95 -8.10
N ILE A 9 0.64 -5.13 -7.05
CA ILE A 9 -0.32 -5.30 -5.96
C ILE A 9 -1.21 -4.05 -5.91
N VAL A 10 -2.52 -4.25 -5.91
CA VAL A 10 -3.49 -3.17 -5.71
C VAL A 10 -3.95 -3.20 -4.25
N LEU A 11 -3.69 -2.11 -3.53
CA LEU A 11 -4.17 -1.90 -2.17
C LEU A 11 -5.32 -0.89 -2.20
N ALA A 12 -6.50 -1.31 -1.76
CA ALA A 12 -7.67 -0.44 -1.63
C ALA A 12 -8.02 -0.29 -0.15
N ALA A 13 -7.84 0.92 0.39
CA ALA A 13 -8.19 1.23 1.77
C ALA A 13 -8.63 2.70 1.89
N GLY A 14 -9.75 2.93 2.56
CA GLY A 14 -10.30 4.26 2.83
C GLY A 14 -10.96 4.30 4.21
N GLY A 15 -11.67 5.38 4.52
CA GLY A 15 -12.28 5.61 5.83
C GLY A 15 -11.44 6.51 6.72
N THR A 16 -11.47 6.25 8.04
CA THR A 16 -10.67 7.00 9.02
C THR A 16 -9.23 6.46 9.09
N GLY A 17 -8.37 7.11 9.87
CA GLY A 17 -6.97 6.71 10.04
C GLY A 17 -6.76 5.24 10.45
N GLY A 18 -7.74 4.61 11.13
CA GLY A 18 -7.65 3.21 11.55
C GLY A 18 -7.49 2.20 10.41
N HIS A 19 -7.92 2.54 9.19
CA HIS A 19 -7.70 1.70 8.00
C HIS A 19 -6.61 2.27 7.08
N VAL A 20 -6.52 3.59 6.96
CA VAL A 20 -5.58 4.25 6.04
C VAL A 20 -4.13 4.10 6.51
N PHE A 21 -3.83 4.32 7.79
CA PHE A 21 -2.44 4.24 8.28
C PHE A 21 -1.85 2.83 8.17
N PRO A 22 -2.56 1.75 8.53
CA PRO A 22 -2.05 0.39 8.30
C PRO A 22 -1.84 0.07 6.82
N ALA A 23 -2.72 0.56 5.95
CA ALA A 23 -2.59 0.33 4.51
C ALA A 23 -1.39 1.09 3.91
N CYS A 24 -1.10 2.31 4.38
CA CYS A 24 0.12 3.04 4.04
C CYS A 24 1.38 2.30 4.51
N ALA A 25 1.40 1.81 5.74
CA ALA A 25 2.52 1.03 6.28
C ALA A 25 2.76 -0.26 5.47
N LEU A 26 1.68 -0.97 5.09
CA LEU A 26 1.77 -2.15 4.24
C LEU A 26 2.28 -1.80 2.84
N LYS A 27 1.80 -0.71 2.24
CA LYS A 27 2.27 -0.21 0.94
C LYS A 27 3.79 0.02 0.98
N ASP A 28 4.30 0.72 2.00
CA ASP A 28 5.74 1.00 2.14
C ASP A 28 6.56 -0.29 2.29
N GLU A 29 6.07 -1.26 3.06
CA GLU A 29 6.73 -2.56 3.24
C GLU A 29 6.74 -3.39 1.96
N LEU A 30 5.66 -3.39 1.17
CA LEU A 30 5.60 -4.08 -0.12
C LEU A 30 6.55 -3.47 -1.16
N LEU A 31 6.63 -2.13 -1.21
CA LEU A 31 7.60 -1.43 -2.05
C LEU A 31 9.04 -1.78 -1.64
N ARG A 32 9.35 -1.80 -0.33
CA ARG A 32 10.67 -2.20 0.20
C ARG A 32 11.04 -3.64 -0.15
N ARG A 33 10.05 -4.53 -0.32
CA ARG A 33 10.26 -5.91 -0.76
C ARG A 33 10.46 -6.04 -2.28
N GLY A 34 10.30 -4.96 -3.03
CA GLY A 34 10.48 -4.90 -4.49
C GLY A 34 9.21 -5.15 -5.30
N HIS A 35 8.03 -5.02 -4.68
CA HIS A 35 6.76 -5.09 -5.39
C HIS A 35 6.38 -3.73 -5.96
N GLU A 36 5.58 -3.71 -7.02
CA GLU A 36 4.90 -2.51 -7.48
C GLU A 36 3.54 -2.41 -6.78
N VAL A 37 3.16 -1.21 -6.35
CA VAL A 37 1.91 -1.03 -5.58
C VAL A 37 1.09 0.13 -6.13
N SER A 38 -0.15 -0.15 -6.52
CA SER A 38 -1.17 0.87 -6.77
C SER A 38 -2.02 1.02 -5.52
N PHE A 39 -2.05 2.21 -4.93
CA PHE A 39 -2.85 2.50 -3.73
C PHE A 39 -4.09 3.32 -4.10
N ILE A 40 -5.27 2.79 -3.79
CA ILE A 40 -6.57 3.41 -4.02
C ILE A 40 -7.16 3.79 -2.66
N THR A 41 -7.50 5.06 -2.49
CA THR A 41 -8.05 5.59 -1.24
C THR A 41 -9.10 6.67 -1.51
N ASP A 42 -9.88 7.03 -0.48
CA ASP A 42 -10.82 8.15 -0.56
C ASP A 42 -10.10 9.50 -0.45
N GLN A 43 -10.81 10.61 -0.68
CA GLN A 43 -10.23 11.95 -0.68
C GLN A 43 -9.38 12.24 0.58
N ARG A 44 -9.83 11.79 1.76
CA ARG A 44 -9.13 12.02 3.04
C ARG A 44 -7.84 11.21 3.12
N GLY A 45 -7.82 10.05 2.48
CA GLY A 45 -6.64 9.20 2.34
C GLY A 45 -5.46 9.89 1.67
N PHE A 46 -5.73 10.86 0.77
CA PHE A 46 -4.70 11.68 0.14
C PHE A 46 -4.11 12.71 1.10
N ASP A 47 -4.87 13.18 2.09
CA ASP A 47 -4.43 14.18 3.07
C ASP A 47 -3.53 13.61 4.17
N TYR A 48 -3.52 12.29 4.36
CA TYR A 48 -2.67 11.62 5.35
C TYR A 48 -1.23 11.34 4.87
N ARG A 49 -0.87 11.80 3.67
CA ARG A 49 0.40 11.48 3.00
C ARG A 49 1.41 12.62 3.05
#